data_AF-A0A2A8VCQ7-F1
#
_entry.id   AF-A0A2A8VCQ7-F1
#
_cell.length_a   1.000
_cell.length_b   1.000
_cell.length_c   1.000
_cell.angle_alpha   90.00
_cell.angle_beta   90.00
_cell.angle_gamma   90.00
#
_symmetry.space_group_name_H-M   'P 1'
#
loop_
_entity.id
_entity.type
_entity.pdbx_description
1 polymer ?
#
loop_
_entity_poly.entity_id
_entity_poly.type
_entity_poly.pdbx_seq_one_letter_code
_entity_poly.pdbx_strand_id
1 'polypeptide(L)'
;MKKLFKKHVKNEKGSQAIEFLAMFPLVILGMLIIWQVALIAYSIVVAESAARDGARAAAIHDEDWEQVARKSAFGIHVENVTGGPGDEEARVEVMVKAPVISLPLIHEMEFDFTADAVMPMEEKADSDD
;
A
#
# COMPACT_ATOMS: atom_id res chain seq x y z
N MET A 1 -34.38 4.20 48.69
CA MET A 1 -33.36 4.00 47.63
C MET A 1 -33.45 5.00 46.46
N LYS A 2 -34.64 5.47 46.02
CA LYS A 2 -34.77 6.38 44.85
C LYS A 2 -34.12 7.78 44.95
N LYS A 3 -33.88 8.33 46.16
CA LYS A 3 -33.31 9.69 46.34
C LYS A 3 -31.80 9.80 46.07
N LEU A 4 -31.04 8.71 46.22
CA LEU A 4 -29.58 8.71 46.04
C LEU A 4 -29.17 8.77 44.57
N PHE A 5 -29.93 8.12 43.68
CA PHE A 5 -29.72 8.17 42.23
C PHE A 5 -29.95 9.57 41.67
N LYS A 6 -30.95 10.31 42.16
CA LYS A 6 -31.30 11.66 41.65
C LYS A 6 -30.21 12.71 41.92
N LYS A 7 -29.33 12.48 42.91
CA LYS A 7 -28.23 13.39 43.28
C LYS A 7 -27.02 13.27 42.34
N HIS A 8 -26.81 12.11 41.73
CA HIS A 8 -25.70 11.87 40.80
C HIS A 8 -26.01 12.37 39.38
N VAL A 9 -27.27 12.35 38.96
CA VAL A 9 -27.71 12.81 37.63
C VAL A 9 -27.62 14.34 37.44
N LYS A 10 -27.56 15.12 38.54
CA LYS A 10 -27.39 16.58 38.51
C LYS A 10 -25.94 17.04 38.72
N ASN A 11 -24.98 16.13 38.78
CA ASN A 11 -23.58 16.49 38.95
C ASN A 11 -22.95 16.77 37.57
N GLU A 12 -22.95 18.05 37.17
CA GLU A 12 -22.35 18.55 35.91
C GLU A 12 -20.80 18.48 35.91
N LYS A 13 -20.18 18.22 37.07
CA LYS A 13 -18.72 18.12 37.19
C LYS A 13 -18.18 16.94 36.38
N GLY A 14 -17.37 17.24 35.36
CA GLY A 14 -16.80 16.24 34.46
C GLY A 14 -17.59 16.00 33.18
N SER A 15 -18.75 16.66 33.01
CA SER A 15 -19.55 16.60 31.77
C SER A 15 -18.71 16.97 30.54
N GLN A 16 -17.95 18.07 30.64
CA GLN A 16 -17.05 18.54 29.59
C GLN A 16 -15.90 17.55 29.27
N ALA A 17 -15.43 16.80 30.27
CA ALA A 17 -14.41 15.77 30.06
C ALA A 17 -14.97 14.54 29.32
N ILE A 18 -16.23 14.18 29.59
CA ILE A 18 -16.93 13.10 28.89
C ILE A 18 -17.21 13.48 27.44
N GLU A 19 -17.62 14.73 27.18
CA GLU A 19 -17.86 15.24 25.84
C GLU A 19 -16.58 15.25 25.00
N PHE A 20 -15.45 15.67 25.58
CA PHE A 20 -14.16 15.59 24.93
C PHE A 20 -13.74 14.14 24.63
N LEU A 21 -13.97 13.23 25.58
CA LEU A 21 -13.68 11.81 25.39
C LEU A 21 -14.55 11.19 24.29
N ALA A 22 -15.78 11.67 24.10
CA ALA A 22 -16.64 11.24 23.01
C ALA A 22 -16.13 11.67 21.62
N MET A 23 -15.35 12.76 21.53
CA MET A 23 -14.69 13.17 20.28
C MET A 23 -13.39 12.41 20.00
N PHE A 24 -12.76 11.83 21.01
CA PHE A 24 -11.48 11.14 20.87
C PHE A 24 -11.47 10.01 19.82
N PRO A 25 -12.50 9.14 19.71
CA PRO A 25 -12.58 8.15 18.64
C PRO A 25 -12.60 8.78 17.23
N LEU A 26 -13.24 9.94 17.06
CA LEU A 26 -13.27 10.66 15.79
C LEU A 26 -11.88 11.15 15.40
N VAL A 27 -11.10 11.63 16.37
CA VAL A 27 -9.70 12.05 16.15
C VAL A 27 -8.85 10.86 15.73
N ILE A 28 -8.99 9.72 16.40
CA ILE A 28 -8.29 8.48 16.01
C ILE A 28 -8.67 8.08 14.59
N LEU A 29 -9.96 8.10 14.25
CA LEU A 29 -10.43 7.77 12.91
C LEU A 29 -9.80 8.69 11.85
N GLY A 30 -9.74 10.00 12.12
CA GLY A 30 -9.08 10.97 11.24
C GLY A 30 -7.59 10.67 11.04
N MET A 31 -6.87 10.36 12.13
CA MET A 31 -5.46 9.95 12.06
C MET A 31 -5.28 8.65 11.26
N LEU A 32 -6.17 7.67 11.43
CA LEU A 32 -6.13 6.43 10.66
C LEU A 32 -6.34 6.68 9.17
N ILE A 33 -7.26 7.57 8.78
CA ILE A 33 -7.47 7.93 7.37
C ILE A 33 -6.21 8.54 6.77
N ILE A 34 -5.60 9.51 7.45
CA ILE A 34 -4.34 10.13 6.99
C ILE A 34 -3.25 9.06 6.87
N TRP A 35 -3.17 8.16 7.85
CA TRP A 35 -2.24 7.04 7.84
C TRP A 35 -2.49 6.07 6.67
N GLN A 36 -3.75 5.77 6.35
CA GLN A 36 -4.10 4.94 5.19
C GLN A 36 -3.61 5.57 3.89
N VAL A 37 -3.83 6.87 3.70
CA VAL A 37 -3.36 7.57 2.49
C VAL A 37 -1.84 7.49 2.38
N ALA A 38 -1.13 7.68 3.49
CA ALA A 38 0.34 7.56 3.51
C ALA A 38 0.82 6.15 3.13
N LEU A 39 0.17 5.10 3.65
CA LEU A 39 0.50 3.72 3.31
C LEU A 39 0.24 3.40 1.83
N ILE A 40 -0.88 3.86 1.26
CA ILE A 40 -1.19 3.66 -0.16
C ILE A 40 -0.16 4.38 -1.03
N ALA A 41 0.17 5.63 -0.72
CA ALA A 41 1.18 6.39 -1.45
C ALA A 41 2.55 5.73 -1.39
N TYR A 42 2.96 5.23 -0.23
CA TYR A 42 4.18 4.44 -0.07
C TYR A 42 4.17 3.21 -0.98
N SER A 43 3.07 2.46 -1.00
CA SER A 43 2.95 1.26 -1.83
C SER A 43 3.07 1.55 -3.32
N ILE A 44 2.47 2.64 -3.80
CA ILE A 44 2.57 3.06 -5.21
C ILE A 44 4.03 3.33 -5.58
N VAL A 45 4.74 4.12 -4.78
CA VAL A 45 6.15 4.48 -5.05
C VAL A 45 7.03 3.23 -5.08
N VAL A 46 6.84 2.30 -4.14
CA VAL A 46 7.62 1.05 -4.09
C VAL A 46 7.29 0.14 -5.28
N ALA A 47 6.01 0.02 -5.66
CA ALA A 47 5.57 -0.78 -6.80
C ALA A 47 6.13 -0.24 -8.12
N GLU A 48 6.10 1.07 -8.34
CA GLU A 48 6.69 1.72 -9.52
C GLU A 48 8.21 1.52 -9.57
N SER A 49 8.90 1.59 -8.43
CA SER A 49 10.34 1.31 -8.38
C SER A 49 10.61 -0.15 -8.74
N ALA A 50 9.84 -1.08 -8.20
CA ALA A 50 9.96 -2.50 -8.48
C ALA A 50 9.73 -2.84 -9.97
N ALA A 51 8.68 -2.28 -10.56
CA ALA A 51 8.40 -2.45 -11.99
C ALA A 51 9.56 -1.93 -12.84
N ARG A 52 10.11 -0.77 -12.48
CA ARG A 52 11.25 -0.16 -13.20
C ARG A 52 12.53 -0.98 -13.08
N ASP A 53 12.83 -1.51 -11.90
CA ASP A 53 14.00 -2.36 -11.69
C ASP A 53 13.86 -3.69 -12.43
N GLY A 54 12.67 -4.29 -12.43
CA GLY A 54 12.35 -5.45 -13.26
C GLY A 54 12.50 -5.17 -14.75
N ALA A 55 11.94 -4.06 -15.24
CA ALA A 55 12.04 -3.67 -16.65
C ALA A 55 13.50 -3.44 -17.08
N ARG A 56 14.34 -2.89 -16.19
CA ARG A 56 15.79 -2.72 -16.46
C ARG A 56 16.51 -4.05 -16.54
N ALA A 57 16.24 -4.98 -15.62
CA ALA A 57 16.84 -6.31 -15.66
C ALA A 57 16.39 -7.07 -16.93
N ALA A 58 15.10 -7.00 -17.26
CA ALA A 58 14.57 -7.58 -18.48
C ALA A 58 15.20 -6.96 -19.75
N ALA A 59 15.42 -5.65 -19.78
CA ALA A 59 16.02 -4.96 -20.93
C ALA A 59 17.44 -5.43 -21.27
N ILE A 60 18.19 -5.93 -20.27
CA ILE A 60 19.54 -6.47 -20.42
C ILE A 60 19.56 -8.00 -20.57
N HIS A 61 18.41 -8.62 -20.86
CA HIS A 61 18.23 -10.07 -21.02
C HIS A 61 18.56 -10.87 -19.75
N ASP A 62 18.41 -10.28 -18.55
CA ASP A 62 18.55 -11.01 -17.29
C ASP A 62 17.36 -11.96 -17.12
N GLU A 63 17.62 -13.27 -17.00
CA GLU A 63 16.59 -14.30 -16.79
C GLU A 63 15.89 -14.16 -15.41
N ASP A 64 16.55 -13.53 -14.44
CA ASP A 64 16.06 -13.34 -13.07
C ASP A 64 15.30 -12.02 -12.87
N TRP A 65 14.91 -11.32 -13.96
CA TRP A 65 14.22 -10.02 -13.91
C TRP A 65 12.99 -10.01 -12.99
N GLU A 66 12.24 -11.11 -12.92
CA GLU A 66 11.05 -11.22 -12.06
C GLU A 66 11.47 -11.21 -10.58
N GLN A 67 12.55 -11.91 -10.23
CA GLN A 67 13.08 -11.93 -8.87
C GLN A 67 13.65 -10.56 -8.49
N VAL A 68 14.27 -9.83 -9.43
CA VAL A 68 14.71 -8.45 -9.23
C VAL A 68 13.53 -7.55 -8.88
N ALA A 69 12.45 -7.61 -9.67
CA ALA A 69 11.23 -6.83 -9.40
C ALA A 69 10.65 -7.15 -8.01
N ARG A 70 10.51 -8.45 -7.67
CA ARG A 70 9.98 -8.88 -6.36
C ARG A 70 10.86 -8.44 -5.19
N LYS A 71 12.18 -8.47 -5.36
CA LYS A 71 13.13 -8.02 -4.32
C LYS A 71 13.07 -6.51 -4.11
N SER A 72 12.90 -5.74 -5.18
CA SER A 72 12.73 -4.29 -5.12
C SER A 72 11.40 -3.87 -4.50
N ALA A 73 10.37 -4.73 -4.55
CA ALA A 73 9.07 -4.52 -3.92
C ALA A 73 9.05 -4.79 -2.39
N PHE A 74 10.17 -4.56 -1.69
CA PHE A 74 10.27 -4.86 -0.27
C PHE A 74 9.29 -4.02 0.58
N GLY A 75 8.59 -4.68 1.50
CA GLY A 75 7.67 -4.03 2.44
C GLY A 75 6.25 -3.81 1.90
N ILE A 76 5.92 -4.35 0.72
CA ILE A 76 4.56 -4.36 0.17
C ILE A 76 4.14 -5.78 -0.24
N HIS A 77 2.82 -6.01 -0.33
CA HIS A 77 2.28 -7.30 -0.75
C HIS A 77 2.11 -7.33 -2.26
N VAL A 78 3.00 -8.07 -2.94
CA VAL A 78 2.94 -8.28 -4.39
C VAL A 78 2.11 -9.54 -4.65
N GLU A 79 0.98 -9.36 -5.34
CA GLU A 79 0.11 -10.46 -5.78
C GLU A 79 0.73 -11.17 -6.97
N ASN A 80 1.18 -10.39 -7.96
CA ASN A 80 1.73 -10.93 -9.19
C ASN A 80 2.76 -10.01 -9.82
N VAL A 81 3.69 -10.60 -10.58
CA VAL A 81 4.63 -9.89 -11.44
C VAL A 81 4.54 -10.53 -12.83
N THR A 82 4.36 -9.72 -13.85
CA THR A 82 4.19 -10.19 -15.24
C THR A 82 4.98 -9.34 -16.21
N GLY A 83 5.10 -9.83 -17.45
CA GLY A 83 5.85 -9.17 -18.51
C GLY A 83 7.17 -9.88 -18.78
N GLY A 84 8.21 -9.11 -19.06
CA GLY A 84 9.54 -9.60 -19.38
C GLY A 84 10.16 -8.89 -20.59
N PRO A 85 11.27 -9.42 -21.10
CA PRO A 85 11.93 -8.91 -22.31
C PRO A 85 11.03 -9.11 -23.54
N GLY A 86 10.95 -8.08 -24.39
CA GLY A 86 10.34 -8.15 -25.72
C GLY A 86 11.40 -8.05 -26.83
N ASP A 87 10.95 -7.81 -28.07
CA ASP A 87 11.86 -7.66 -29.21
C ASP A 87 12.56 -6.28 -29.21
N GLU A 88 11.81 -5.20 -28.98
CA GLU A 88 12.31 -3.82 -28.96
C GLU A 88 12.27 -3.18 -27.55
N GLU A 89 11.32 -3.60 -26.72
CA GLU A 89 11.10 -3.05 -25.39
C GLU A 89 10.85 -4.17 -24.37
N ALA A 90 11.43 -4.03 -23.18
CA ALA A 90 11.06 -4.79 -21.99
C ALA A 90 9.92 -4.08 -21.26
N ARG A 91 8.85 -4.82 -20.94
CA ARG A 91 7.72 -4.32 -20.14
C ARG A 91 7.56 -5.19 -18.91
N VAL A 92 7.48 -4.57 -17.74
CA VAL A 92 7.22 -5.27 -16.48
C VAL A 92 6.06 -4.62 -15.75
N GLU A 93 5.16 -5.45 -15.24
CA GLU A 93 3.97 -5.06 -14.49
C GLU A 93 4.00 -5.73 -13.12
N VAL A 94 3.74 -4.95 -12.07
CA VAL A 94 3.73 -5.40 -10.67
C VAL A 94 2.35 -5.10 -10.10
N MET A 95 1.61 -6.16 -9.80
CA MET A 95 0.29 -6.09 -9.17
C MET A 95 0.44 -6.16 -7.66
N VAL A 96 -0.10 -5.15 -6.98
CA VAL A 96 0.10 -4.93 -5.54
C VAL A 96 -1.25 -4.80 -4.85
N LYS A 97 -1.37 -5.46 -3.71
CA LYS A 97 -2.47 -5.27 -2.77
C LYS A 97 -2.06 -4.26 -1.72
N ALA A 98 -2.69 -3.09 -1.72
CA ALA A 98 -2.38 -2.05 -0.76
C ALA A 98 -2.83 -2.48 0.65
N PRO A 99 -2.07 -2.15 1.70
CA PRO A 99 -2.46 -2.45 3.06
C PRO A 99 -3.62 -1.55 3.48
N VAL A 100 -4.77 -2.15 3.80
CA VAL A 100 -5.97 -1.45 4.28
C VAL A 100 -6.33 -1.94 5.69
N ILE A 101 -6.65 -1.03 6.60
CA ILE A 101 -7.11 -1.37 7.95
C ILE A 101 -8.58 -1.82 7.91
N SER A 102 -8.83 -3.06 8.33
CA SER A 102 -10.19 -3.58 8.53
C SER A 102 -10.85 -2.91 9.74
N LEU A 103 -11.98 -2.24 9.52
CA LEU A 103 -12.80 -1.68 10.59
C LEU A 103 -14.08 -2.52 10.80
N PRO A 104 -14.67 -2.54 12.00
CA PRO A 104 -15.86 -3.35 12.31
C PRO A 104 -17.06 -3.10 11.38
N LEU A 105 -17.14 -1.91 10.77
CA LEU A 105 -18.23 -1.52 9.87
C LEU A 105 -17.90 -1.74 8.38
N ILE A 106 -16.62 -1.89 8.01
CA ILE A 106 -16.12 -1.98 6.62
C ILE A 106 -14.96 -2.99 6.55
N HIS A 107 -15.29 -4.29 6.63
CA HIS A 107 -14.30 -5.34 6.80
C HIS A 107 -13.65 -5.82 5.49
N GLU A 108 -14.31 -5.60 4.34
CA GLU A 108 -13.96 -6.21 3.05
C GLU A 108 -13.37 -5.21 2.04
N MET A 109 -12.69 -4.16 2.52
CA MET A 109 -12.05 -3.20 1.61
C MET A 109 -10.72 -3.77 1.11
N GLU A 110 -10.71 -4.19 -0.15
CA GLU A 110 -9.49 -4.54 -0.88
C GLU A 110 -9.18 -3.43 -1.87
N PHE A 111 -7.91 -3.04 -1.95
CA PHE A 111 -7.45 -2.04 -2.89
C PHE A 111 -6.24 -2.58 -3.63
N ASP A 112 -6.48 -2.99 -4.86
CA ASP A 112 -5.48 -3.54 -5.75
C ASP A 112 -5.16 -2.52 -6.83
N PHE A 113 -3.87 -2.39 -7.14
CA PHE A 113 -3.42 -1.55 -8.24
C PHE A 113 -2.23 -2.21 -8.93
N THR A 114 -1.99 -1.80 -10.17
CA THR A 114 -0.87 -2.31 -10.98
C THR A 114 0.05 -1.14 -11.30
N ALA A 115 1.34 -1.34 -11.10
CA ALA A 115 2.39 -0.42 -11.54
C ALA A 115 3.14 -1.04 -12.72
N ASP A 116 3.37 -0.28 -13.78
CA ASP A 116 4.05 -0.74 -14.97
C ASP A 116 5.27 0.11 -15.32
N ALA A 117 6.23 -0.50 -16.00
CA ALA A 117 7.39 0.19 -16.56
C ALA A 117 7.80 -0.42 -17.90
N VAL A 118 8.33 0.42 -18.78
CA VAL A 118 8.83 0.05 -20.11
C VAL A 118 10.25 0.60 -20.28
N MET A 119 11.13 -0.22 -20.83
CA MET A 119 12.53 0.12 -21.13
C MET A 119 12.89 -0.40 -22.53
N PRO A 120 13.71 0.31 -23.31
CA PRO A 120 14.22 -0.23 -24.58
C PRO A 120 15.14 -1.41 -24.31
N MET A 121 15.11 -2.43 -25.17
CA MET A 121 16.00 -3.59 -25.09
C MET A 121 17.43 -3.17 -25.46
N GLU A 122 18.41 -3.70 -24.73
CA GLU A 122 19.81 -3.61 -25.14
C GLU A 122 20.09 -4.63 -26.25
N GLU A 123 20.92 -4.24 -27.23
CA GLU A 123 21.41 -5.17 -28.25
C GLU A 123 22.10 -6.34 -27.55
N LYS A 124 21.71 -7.58 -27.90
CA LYS A 124 22.44 -8.76 -27.45
C LYS A 124 23.87 -8.61 -27.97
N ALA A 125 24.84 -8.51 -27.06
CA ALA A 125 26.23 -8.57 -27.45
C ALA A 125 26.42 -9.86 -28.24
N ASP A 126 26.74 -9.72 -29.53
CA ASP A 126 27.05 -10.86 -30.39
C ASP A 126 28.15 -11.65 -29.67
N SER A 127 27.80 -12.82 -29.16
CA SER A 127 28.79 -13.80 -28.73
C SER A 127 29.46 -14.26 -30.01
N ASP A 128 30.56 -13.59 -30.38
CA ASP A 128 31.48 -14.06 -31.41
C ASP A 128 31.78 -15.55 -31.16
N ASP A 129 31.60 -16.36 -32.21
CA ASP A 129 31.69 -17.83 -32.31
C ASP A 129 32.78 -18.53 -31.46
#